data_AF-A0A7C3BAC8-F1
#
_entry.id   AF-A0A7C3BAC8-F1
#
_cell.length_a   1.000
_cell.length_b   1.000
_cell.length_c   1.000
_cell.angle_alpha   90.00
_cell.angle_beta   90.00
_cell.angle_gamma   90.00
#
_symmetry.space_group_name_H-M   'P 1'
#
loop_
_entity.id
_entity.type
_entity.pdbx_description
1 polymer ?
#
loop_
_entity_poly.entity_id
_entity_poly.type
_entity_poly.pdbx_seq_one_letter_code
_entity_poly.pdbx_strand_id
1 'polypeptide(L)'
;MPYRKVILSLLLSIVVLSGCRPDEGTLPSADETPTNASPTPTSVPSSNDLQAPLPTSSETPTAELAGGVWIGPSLYGPESPLRFKVEFEPDEWSFSVDGIVGVLTHQSLEGCEIRSTAGRGLGPDWTALNDSRRIGEIEFEQIEARHFGQLEFVSYYAGNDSGFYTGFQVGVEDVSLECLERAYKVLSTFQVMTP
;
A
#
# COMPACT_ATOMS: atom_id res chain seq x y z
N MET A 1 24.73 -14.08 -32.22
CA MET A 1 24.16 -15.42 -32.51
C MET A 1 22.65 -15.34 -32.31
N PRO A 2 21.82 -15.43 -33.36
CA PRO A 2 20.37 -15.28 -33.25
C PRO A 2 19.68 -16.65 -33.15
N TYR A 3 18.86 -16.88 -32.12
CA TYR A 3 17.95 -18.02 -32.08
C TYR A 3 16.51 -17.59 -32.38
N ARG A 4 15.94 -18.28 -33.37
CA ARG A 4 14.60 -18.14 -33.94
C ARG A 4 13.55 -18.82 -33.05
N LYS A 5 12.36 -18.18 -33.02
CA LYS A 5 10.97 -18.71 -33.06
C LYS A 5 10.71 -20.12 -32.51
N VAL A 6 9.74 -20.25 -31.60
CA VAL A 6 8.60 -21.17 -31.76
C VAL A 6 7.35 -20.55 -31.13
N ILE A 7 6.30 -20.41 -31.94
CA ILE A 7 4.91 -20.16 -31.57
C ILE A 7 4.33 -21.49 -31.09
N LEU A 8 3.66 -21.54 -29.95
CA LEU A 8 2.73 -22.64 -29.66
C LEU A 8 1.46 -22.11 -28.99
N SER A 9 0.43 -21.96 -29.82
CA SER A 9 -0.95 -21.88 -29.38
C SER A 9 -1.33 -23.16 -28.66
N LEU A 10 -1.92 -23.04 -27.46
CA LEU A 10 -2.80 -24.07 -26.93
C LEU A 10 -4.07 -23.42 -26.38
N LEU A 11 -5.12 -23.50 -27.19
CA LEU A 11 -6.50 -23.41 -26.76
C LEU A 11 -6.82 -24.67 -25.96
N LEU A 12 -7.27 -24.53 -24.71
CA LEU A 12 -8.00 -25.59 -24.04
C LEU A 12 -9.25 -25.01 -23.38
N SER A 13 -10.34 -25.06 -24.13
CA SER A 13 -11.69 -24.87 -23.62
C SER A 13 -12.03 -26.03 -22.69
N ILE A 14 -12.30 -25.73 -21.42
CA ILE A 14 -13.01 -26.66 -20.53
C ILE A 14 -14.32 -25.99 -20.13
N VAL A 15 -15.38 -26.45 -20.77
CA VAL A 15 -16.77 -26.27 -20.35
C VAL A 15 -17.04 -27.30 -19.26
N VAL A 16 -17.34 -26.86 -18.05
CA VAL A 16 -18.05 -27.68 -17.06
C VAL A 16 -19.32 -26.94 -16.66
N LEU A 17 -20.40 -27.32 -17.34
CA LEU A 17 -21.76 -27.18 -16.84
C LEU A 17 -21.97 -28.28 -15.80
N SER A 18 -22.39 -27.94 -14.57
CA SER A 18 -23.35 -28.73 -13.76
C SER A 18 -23.51 -28.14 -12.36
N GLY A 19 -24.76 -27.95 -11.95
CA GLY A 19 -25.15 -28.14 -10.54
C GLY A 19 -25.89 -26.98 -9.88
N CYS A 20 -27.20 -26.89 -10.11
CA CYS A 20 -28.13 -26.19 -9.24
C CYS A 20 -28.09 -26.74 -7.80
N ARG A 21 -28.15 -25.86 -6.80
CA ARG A 21 -29.20 -25.93 -5.75
C ARG A 21 -29.27 -24.62 -4.95
N PRO A 22 -30.38 -23.87 -4.99
CA PRO A 22 -30.68 -22.89 -3.94
C PRO A 22 -31.15 -23.67 -2.71
N ASP A 23 -30.45 -23.52 -1.60
CA ASP A 23 -30.96 -23.97 -0.30
C ASP A 23 -31.75 -22.81 0.33
N GLU A 24 -33.04 -23.06 0.47
CA GLU A 24 -34.05 -22.18 1.03
C GLU A 24 -33.99 -22.36 2.55
N GLY A 25 -33.17 -21.55 3.22
CA GLY A 25 -32.93 -21.61 4.66
C GLY A 25 -33.49 -20.42 5.41
N THR A 26 -34.77 -20.53 5.78
CA THR A 26 -35.48 -19.97 6.95
C THR A 26 -34.89 -18.74 7.66
N LEU A 27 -35.63 -17.62 7.55
CA LEU A 27 -35.63 -16.48 8.48
C LEU A 27 -36.05 -16.89 9.90
N PRO A 28 -35.31 -16.48 10.94
CA PRO A 28 -35.91 -16.07 12.20
C PRO A 28 -35.92 -14.55 12.31
N SER A 29 -37.13 -14.00 12.29
CA SER A 29 -37.47 -12.66 12.73
C SER A 29 -37.13 -12.54 14.22
N ALA A 30 -36.15 -11.69 14.55
CA ALA A 30 -35.94 -11.19 15.90
C ALA A 30 -36.21 -9.70 15.90
N ASP A 31 -37.43 -9.39 16.33
CA ASP A 31 -37.94 -8.07 16.66
C ASP A 31 -37.21 -7.60 17.92
N GLU A 32 -36.18 -6.76 17.78
CA GLU A 32 -35.57 -6.06 18.92
C GLU A 32 -35.93 -4.58 18.85
N THR A 33 -36.71 -4.21 19.86
CA THR A 33 -37.34 -2.94 20.16
C THR A 33 -36.32 -1.79 20.26
N PRO A 34 -36.59 -0.60 19.70
CA PRO A 34 -35.75 0.57 19.94
C PRO A 34 -35.98 1.07 21.38
N THR A 35 -35.07 0.72 22.29
CA THR A 35 -35.00 1.40 23.61
C THR A 35 -34.37 2.76 23.39
N ASN A 36 -35.25 3.74 23.26
CA ASN A 36 -34.95 5.17 23.20
C ASN A 36 -34.43 5.64 24.56
N ALA A 37 -33.13 5.50 24.81
CA ALA A 37 -32.47 6.06 25.98
C ALA A 37 -32.11 7.53 25.69
N SER A 38 -32.93 8.42 26.23
CA SER A 38 -32.71 9.87 26.27
C SER A 38 -31.39 10.21 26.98
N PRO A 39 -30.47 10.98 26.36
CA PRO A 39 -29.31 11.49 27.08
C PRO A 39 -29.73 12.62 28.01
N THR A 40 -29.52 12.41 29.31
CA THR A 40 -29.65 13.45 30.33
C THR A 40 -28.57 14.52 30.09
N PRO A 41 -28.90 15.82 30.01
CA PRO A 41 -27.88 16.87 29.91
C PRO A 41 -27.14 16.97 31.25
N THR A 42 -25.93 16.44 31.30
CA THR A 42 -25.02 16.69 32.43
C THR A 42 -24.44 18.08 32.24
N SER A 43 -24.74 18.95 33.20
CA SER A 43 -24.27 20.32 33.31
C SER A 43 -22.73 20.39 33.35
N VAL A 44 -22.19 21.23 32.48
CA VAL A 44 -20.77 21.59 32.40
C VAL A 44 -20.41 22.50 33.59
N PRO A 45 -19.44 22.15 34.44
CA PRO A 45 -18.76 23.16 35.24
C PRO A 45 -17.77 23.91 34.34
N SER A 46 -18.06 25.19 34.15
CA SER A 46 -17.13 26.18 33.62
C SER A 46 -15.88 26.21 34.49
N SER A 47 -14.72 25.93 33.91
CA SER A 47 -13.42 26.26 34.48
C SER A 47 -12.68 27.11 33.46
N ASN A 48 -12.77 28.41 33.67
CA ASN A 48 -11.80 29.38 33.19
C ASN A 48 -10.51 29.14 33.99
N ASP A 49 -9.49 28.56 33.37
CA ASP A 49 -8.13 28.66 33.90
C ASP A 49 -7.11 28.76 32.77
N LEU A 50 -6.57 29.98 32.66
CA LEU A 50 -5.28 30.40 32.13
C LEU A 50 -4.55 29.43 31.17
N GLN A 51 -4.56 29.81 29.89
CA GLN A 51 -3.57 29.38 28.89
C GLN A 51 -2.14 29.65 29.42
N ALA A 52 -1.46 28.60 29.88
CA ALA A 52 -0.01 28.55 29.79
C ALA A 52 0.36 28.30 28.32
N PRO A 53 1.27 29.07 27.71
CA PRO A 53 1.75 28.74 26.37
C PRO A 53 2.47 27.38 26.46
N LEU A 54 1.91 26.37 25.81
CA LEU A 54 2.59 25.10 25.57
C LEU A 54 3.90 25.42 24.84
N PRO A 55 5.06 24.93 25.29
CA PRO A 55 6.26 25.01 24.48
C PRO A 55 5.99 24.23 23.18
N THR A 56 5.92 24.96 22.07
CA THR A 56 5.90 24.39 20.73
C THR A 56 7.27 23.77 20.44
N SER A 57 7.52 22.58 20.98
CA SER A 57 8.51 21.67 20.41
C SER A 57 7.78 20.74 19.47
N SER A 58 7.46 21.25 18.29
CA SER A 58 7.23 20.41 17.10
C SER A 58 8.49 20.44 16.26
N GLU A 59 9.61 19.97 16.82
CA GLU A 59 10.60 19.31 15.96
C GLU A 59 9.99 17.95 15.63
N THR A 60 9.14 17.94 14.60
CA THR A 60 9.09 16.76 13.74
C THR A 60 10.54 16.57 13.33
N PRO A 61 11.16 15.40 13.55
CA PRO A 61 12.46 15.16 12.96
C PRO A 61 12.24 15.27 11.46
N THR A 62 12.61 16.42 10.89
CA THR A 62 12.91 16.53 9.48
C THR A 62 14.04 15.54 9.33
N ALA A 63 13.70 14.33 8.91
CA ALA A 63 14.67 13.38 8.42
C ALA A 63 15.25 14.05 7.18
N GLU A 64 16.22 14.93 7.39
CA GLU A 64 17.16 15.35 6.38
C GLU A 64 17.97 14.08 6.08
N LEU A 65 17.37 13.21 5.26
CA LEU A 65 18.07 12.11 4.63
C LEU A 65 19.05 12.74 3.65
N ALA A 66 20.19 13.17 4.19
CA ALA A 66 21.34 13.53 3.40
C ALA A 66 21.71 12.32 2.54
N GLY A 67 21.28 12.31 1.27
CA GLY A 67 21.74 11.34 0.27
C GLY A 67 20.68 10.62 -0.55
N GLY A 68 19.38 10.92 -0.45
CA GLY A 68 18.39 10.32 -1.36
C GLY A 68 18.29 8.80 -1.24
N VAL A 69 18.37 8.28 -0.01
CA VAL A 69 18.28 6.84 0.26
C VAL A 69 17.22 6.58 1.31
N TRP A 70 16.29 5.68 1.00
CA TRP A 70 15.31 5.16 1.95
C TRP A 70 15.66 3.72 2.30
N ILE A 71 15.97 3.50 3.59
CA ILE A 71 16.19 2.17 4.16
C ILE A 71 15.00 1.83 5.06
N GLY A 72 14.44 0.63 4.91
CA GLY A 72 13.30 0.20 5.71
C GLY A 72 13.33 -1.29 6.07
N PRO A 73 12.50 -1.71 7.04
CA PRO A 73 12.43 -3.10 7.48
C PRO A 73 11.76 -4.00 6.44
N SER A 74 12.02 -5.31 6.54
CA SER A 74 11.16 -6.32 5.92
C SER A 74 9.77 -6.31 6.57
N LEU A 75 8.75 -6.68 5.81
CA LEU A 75 7.37 -6.85 6.28
C LEU A 75 7.23 -7.94 7.35
N TYR A 76 7.97 -9.04 7.23
CA TYR A 76 7.92 -10.13 8.20
C TYR A 76 8.81 -9.83 9.42
N GLY A 77 8.34 -8.87 10.23
CA GLY A 77 8.69 -8.70 11.64
C GLY A 77 9.95 -7.87 11.95
N PRO A 78 9.96 -7.15 13.09
CA PRO A 78 11.10 -6.33 13.53
C PRO A 78 12.37 -7.16 13.82
N GLU A 79 12.20 -8.46 14.06
CA GLU A 79 13.26 -9.43 14.34
C GLU A 79 14.07 -9.82 13.10
N SER A 80 13.53 -9.59 11.89
CA SER A 80 14.30 -9.85 10.68
C SER A 80 15.46 -8.85 10.62
N PRO A 81 16.71 -9.31 10.50
CA PRO A 81 17.86 -8.41 10.42
C PRO A 81 17.99 -7.82 9.00
N LEU A 82 17.20 -8.31 8.04
CA LEU A 82 17.20 -7.85 6.66
C LEU A 82 16.47 -6.50 6.53
N ARG A 83 16.98 -5.66 5.65
CA ARG A 83 16.41 -4.34 5.32
C ARG A 83 16.28 -4.23 3.81
N PHE A 84 15.35 -3.41 3.33
CA PHE A 84 15.45 -2.93 1.96
C PHE A 84 16.18 -1.60 1.93
N LYS A 85 16.73 -1.31 0.76
CA LYS A 85 17.22 -0.01 0.35
C LYS A 85 16.60 0.35 -0.99
N VAL A 86 16.11 1.57 -1.11
CA VAL A 86 15.81 2.22 -2.39
C VAL A 86 16.48 3.59 -2.41
N GLU A 87 16.89 4.02 -3.60
CA GLU A 87 17.48 5.33 -3.86
C GLU A 87 16.46 6.20 -4.62
N PHE A 88 16.44 7.49 -4.31
CA PHE A 88 15.55 8.47 -4.90
C PHE A 88 16.28 9.81 -5.06
N GLU A 89 15.84 10.63 -6.01
CA GLU A 89 16.37 11.96 -6.22
C GLU A 89 15.71 12.94 -5.23
N PRO A 90 16.45 13.54 -4.26
CA PRO A 90 15.87 14.46 -3.28
C PRO A 90 15.31 15.75 -3.89
N ASP A 91 15.70 16.10 -5.12
CA ASP A 91 15.09 17.22 -5.86
C ASP A 91 13.72 16.85 -6.47
N GLU A 92 13.44 15.56 -6.69
CA GLU A 92 12.15 15.07 -7.24
C GLU A 92 11.22 14.56 -6.13
N TRP A 93 11.76 13.97 -5.06
CA TRP A 93 11.00 13.29 -4.02
C TRP A 93 11.32 13.83 -2.63
N SER A 94 10.30 13.92 -1.80
CA SER A 94 10.43 14.18 -0.37
C SER A 94 10.15 12.90 0.41
N PHE A 95 10.99 12.57 1.39
CA PHE A 95 10.77 11.43 2.27
C PHE A 95 10.19 11.89 3.59
N SER A 96 9.18 11.17 4.07
CA SER A 96 8.60 11.34 5.40
C SER A 96 8.26 10.00 6.00
N VAL A 97 8.02 10.00 7.31
CA VAL A 97 7.58 8.82 8.05
C VAL A 97 6.24 9.14 8.70
N ASP A 98 5.23 8.33 8.40
CA ASP A 98 3.91 8.37 9.02
C ASP A 98 3.77 7.19 9.99
N GLY A 99 4.05 7.44 11.27
CA GLY A 99 4.15 6.40 12.29
C GLY A 99 5.31 5.43 12.03
N ILE A 100 5.01 4.26 11.46
CA ILE A 100 6.00 3.24 11.06
C ILE A 100 6.12 3.09 9.54
N VAL A 101 5.34 3.85 8.77
CA VAL A 101 5.25 3.74 7.32
C VAL A 101 6.17 4.80 6.70
N GLY A 102 7.12 4.37 5.87
CA GLY A 102 7.90 5.29 5.06
C GLY A 102 7.09 5.74 3.84
N VAL A 103 7.15 7.03 3.52
CA VAL A 103 6.40 7.65 2.43
C VAL A 103 7.35 8.54 1.61
N LEU A 104 7.47 8.25 0.32
CA LEU A 104 8.05 9.15 -0.66
C LEU A 104 6.92 9.90 -1.37
N THR A 105 6.93 11.22 -1.34
CA THR A 105 5.96 12.06 -2.04
C THR A 105 6.67 12.85 -3.13
N HIS A 106 6.19 12.75 -4.37
CA HIS A 106 6.75 13.47 -5.51
C HIS A 106 6.46 14.96 -5.37
N GLN A 107 7.46 15.82 -5.58
CA GLN A 107 7.33 17.25 -5.30
C GLN A 107 6.47 18.00 -6.33
N SER A 108 6.43 17.52 -7.58
CA SER A 108 5.71 18.19 -8.68
C SER A 108 4.49 17.44 -9.23
N LEU A 109 4.22 16.23 -8.74
CA LEU A 109 3.09 15.40 -9.20
C LEU A 109 2.15 15.24 -8.02
N GLU A 110 1.04 15.97 -8.06
CA GLU A 110 0.01 15.93 -7.02
C GLU A 110 -0.52 14.49 -6.85
N GLY A 111 -0.69 14.06 -5.60
CA GLY A 111 -1.16 12.71 -5.25
C GLY A 111 -0.16 11.58 -5.54
N CYS A 112 1.02 11.86 -6.11
CA CYS A 112 1.99 10.82 -6.44
C CYS A 112 2.89 10.47 -5.25
N GLU A 113 2.73 9.24 -4.76
CA GLU A 113 3.43 8.77 -3.57
C GLU A 113 3.79 7.29 -3.65
N ILE A 114 4.89 6.91 -2.99
CA ILE A 114 5.31 5.54 -2.76
C ILE A 114 5.32 5.31 -1.25
N ARG A 115 4.46 4.43 -0.75
CA ARG A 115 4.36 4.08 0.66
C ARG A 115 4.79 2.65 0.90
N SER A 116 5.44 2.36 2.02
CA SER A 116 5.57 0.95 2.44
C SER A 116 4.19 0.40 2.82
N THR A 117 3.79 -0.75 2.27
CA THR A 117 2.47 -1.34 2.56
C THR A 117 2.60 -2.58 3.44
N ALA A 118 1.69 -2.71 4.41
CA ALA A 118 1.57 -3.89 5.27
C ALA A 118 0.69 -5.00 4.68
N GLY A 119 0.15 -4.82 3.47
CA GLY A 119 -0.70 -5.82 2.82
C GLY A 119 -2.02 -6.07 3.57
N ARG A 120 -2.69 -5.00 4.01
CA ARG A 120 -4.04 -5.13 4.57
C ARG A 120 -5.00 -5.46 3.44
N GLY A 121 -5.79 -6.54 3.59
CA GLY A 121 -6.73 -6.99 2.56
C GLY A 121 -7.70 -5.90 2.10
N LEU A 122 -8.25 -6.07 0.91
CA LEU A 122 -9.19 -5.11 0.31
C LEU A 122 -10.64 -5.37 0.78
N GLY A 123 -11.47 -4.33 0.79
CA GLY A 123 -12.89 -4.42 1.13
C GLY A 123 -13.75 -5.08 0.04
N PRO A 124 -15.06 -5.29 0.27
CA PRO A 124 -15.95 -5.97 -0.68
C PRO A 124 -16.14 -5.23 -2.01
N ASP A 125 -16.05 -3.90 -2.02
CA ASP A 125 -16.21 -3.07 -3.22
C ASP A 125 -14.92 -2.89 -4.03
N TRP A 126 -13.88 -3.63 -3.66
CA TRP A 126 -12.57 -3.60 -4.30
C TRP A 126 -12.34 -4.81 -5.19
N THR A 127 -11.58 -4.60 -6.26
CA THR A 127 -11.06 -5.66 -7.13
C THR A 127 -9.54 -5.59 -7.12
N ALA A 128 -8.90 -6.74 -6.92
CA ALA A 128 -7.46 -6.91 -7.09
C ALA A 128 -7.16 -7.67 -8.39
N LEU A 129 -6.28 -7.12 -9.22
CA LEU A 129 -5.73 -7.83 -10.38
C LEU A 129 -4.25 -8.09 -10.11
N ASN A 130 -3.87 -9.36 -10.12
CA ASN A 130 -2.49 -9.79 -9.86
C ASN A 130 -1.75 -10.02 -11.18
N ASP A 131 -0.51 -9.57 -11.24
CA ASP A 131 0.43 -9.82 -12.34
C ASP A 131 1.86 -9.92 -11.78
N SER A 132 2.83 -10.25 -12.62
CA SER A 132 4.25 -10.15 -12.32
C SER A 132 4.88 -9.07 -13.17
N ARG A 133 5.63 -8.16 -12.55
CA ARG A 133 6.35 -7.09 -13.26
C ARG A 133 7.81 -7.06 -12.85
N ARG A 134 8.68 -7.09 -13.87
CA ARG A 134 10.11 -6.84 -13.68
C ARG A 134 10.38 -5.34 -13.64
N ILE A 135 10.98 -4.86 -12.55
CA ILE A 135 11.41 -3.47 -12.36
C ILE A 135 12.87 -3.49 -11.97
N GLY A 136 13.74 -2.92 -12.81
CA GLY A 136 15.19 -3.13 -12.68
C GLY A 136 15.54 -4.62 -12.81
N GLU A 137 16.28 -5.14 -11.83
CA GLU A 137 16.70 -6.55 -11.78
C GLU A 137 15.74 -7.45 -10.98
N ILE A 138 14.68 -6.87 -10.41
CA ILE A 138 13.80 -7.55 -9.47
C ILE A 138 12.45 -7.84 -10.13
N GLU A 139 11.94 -9.06 -9.92
CA GLU A 139 10.58 -9.43 -10.28
C GLU A 139 9.67 -9.16 -9.07
N PHE A 140 8.73 -8.24 -9.25
CA PHE A 140 7.72 -7.90 -8.26
C PHE A 140 6.41 -8.62 -8.58
N GLU A 141 5.74 -9.11 -7.55
CA GLU A 141 4.29 -9.35 -7.62
C GLU A 141 3.60 -7.98 -7.65
N GLN A 142 2.88 -7.72 -8.74
CA GLN A 142 2.12 -6.49 -8.92
C GLN A 142 0.65 -6.76 -8.63
N ILE A 143 0.03 -5.91 -7.81
CA ILE A 143 -1.41 -5.96 -7.54
C ILE A 143 -2.02 -4.60 -7.87
N GLU A 144 -2.86 -4.54 -8.90
CA GLU A 144 -3.70 -3.36 -9.17
C GLU A 144 -4.94 -3.42 -8.29
N ALA A 145 -5.10 -2.43 -7.41
CA ALA A 145 -6.28 -2.30 -6.56
C ALA A 145 -7.23 -1.28 -7.16
N ARG A 146 -8.44 -1.74 -7.49
CA ARG A 146 -9.50 -0.93 -8.07
C ARG A 146 -10.67 -0.82 -7.12
N HIS A 147 -11.17 0.39 -6.90
CA HIS A 147 -12.38 0.66 -6.12
C HIS A 147 -13.48 1.13 -7.07
N PHE A 148 -14.62 0.44 -7.07
CA PHE A 148 -15.70 0.67 -8.05
C PHE A 148 -15.23 0.70 -9.52
N GLY A 149 -14.19 -0.09 -9.85
CA GLY A 149 -13.60 -0.20 -11.19
C GLY A 149 -12.51 0.84 -11.51
N GLN A 150 -12.37 1.91 -10.73
CA GLN A 150 -11.32 2.91 -10.87
C GLN A 150 -10.03 2.43 -10.20
N LEU A 151 -8.89 2.60 -10.88
CA LEU A 151 -7.59 2.28 -10.30
C LEU A 151 -7.23 3.32 -9.24
N GLU A 152 -7.00 2.87 -8.01
CA GLU A 152 -6.67 3.74 -6.87
C GLU A 152 -5.17 3.67 -6.54
N PHE A 153 -4.62 2.45 -6.56
CA PHE A 153 -3.20 2.23 -6.30
C PHE A 153 -2.70 0.94 -6.94
N VAL A 154 -1.39 0.85 -7.08
CA VAL A 154 -0.70 -0.38 -7.47
C VAL A 154 0.29 -0.77 -6.39
N SER A 155 0.20 -2.01 -5.92
CA SER A 155 1.14 -2.58 -4.95
C SER A 155 2.19 -3.42 -5.64
N TYR A 156 3.43 -3.34 -5.14
CA TYR A 156 4.60 -4.08 -5.62
C TYR A 156 5.23 -4.82 -4.45
N TYR A 157 5.17 -6.14 -4.48
CA TYR A 157 5.76 -6.99 -3.45
C TYR A 157 7.00 -7.69 -3.99
N ALA A 158 8.07 -7.66 -3.22
CA ALA A 158 9.31 -8.38 -3.51
C ALA A 158 9.68 -9.23 -2.30
N GLY A 159 10.16 -10.43 -2.59
CA GLY A 159 10.73 -11.33 -1.60
C GLY A 159 11.89 -12.13 -2.15
N ASN A 160 12.58 -12.86 -1.27
CA ASN A 160 13.63 -13.78 -1.67
C ASN A 160 13.60 -15.07 -0.83
N ASP A 161 14.35 -16.07 -1.28
CA ASP A 161 14.47 -17.36 -0.61
C ASP A 161 15.10 -17.28 0.80
N SER A 162 15.74 -16.14 1.13
CA SER A 162 16.31 -15.88 2.46
C SER A 162 15.26 -15.39 3.47
N GLY A 163 13.97 -15.39 3.11
CA GLY A 163 12.87 -14.99 3.97
C GLY A 163 12.64 -13.48 4.04
N PHE A 164 13.29 -12.70 3.18
CA PHE A 164 12.95 -11.29 3.01
C PHE A 164 11.62 -11.18 2.28
N TYR A 165 10.76 -10.28 2.75
CA TYR A 165 9.57 -9.82 2.02
C TYR A 165 9.31 -8.36 2.33
N THR A 166 8.92 -7.57 1.34
CA THR A 166 8.46 -6.19 1.52
C THR A 166 7.46 -5.82 0.45
N GLY A 167 6.77 -4.70 0.66
CA GLY A 167 5.75 -4.19 -0.23
C GLY A 167 5.79 -2.67 -0.31
N PHE A 168 5.57 -2.16 -1.51
CA PHE A 168 5.36 -0.74 -1.79
C PHE A 168 3.99 -0.55 -2.42
N GLN A 169 3.29 0.51 -2.05
CA GLN A 169 2.05 0.94 -2.66
C GLN A 169 2.29 2.29 -3.33
N VAL A 170 1.95 2.37 -4.61
CA VAL A 170 2.02 3.61 -5.38
C VAL A 170 0.61 4.16 -5.54
N GLY A 171 0.34 5.31 -4.92
CA GLY A 171 -0.93 6.03 -5.09
C GLY A 171 -1.02 6.62 -6.49
N VAL A 172 -2.17 6.47 -7.14
CA VAL A 172 -2.41 6.99 -8.48
C VAL A 172 -3.73 7.75 -8.53
N GLU A 173 -3.80 8.86 -7.80
CA GLU A 173 -4.88 9.84 -8.02
C GLU A 173 -4.83 10.28 -9.49
N ASP A 174 -5.96 10.13 -10.19
CA ASP A 174 -6.13 10.42 -11.62
C ASP A 174 -5.19 9.70 -12.61
N VAL A 175 -4.72 8.48 -12.27
CA VAL A 175 -4.02 7.56 -13.20
C VAL A 175 -2.95 8.29 -14.03
N SER A 176 -2.10 9.09 -13.40
CA SER A 176 -0.93 9.58 -14.14
C SER A 176 0.01 8.40 -14.35
N LEU A 177 0.05 7.89 -15.59
CA LEU A 177 1.07 6.93 -16.03
C LEU A 177 2.48 7.45 -15.69
N GLU A 178 2.63 8.77 -15.65
CA GLU A 178 3.83 9.45 -15.18
C GLU A 178 4.19 9.08 -13.74
N CYS A 179 3.24 9.11 -12.78
CA CYS A 179 3.57 8.73 -11.40
C CYS A 179 4.10 7.29 -11.30
N LEU A 180 3.48 6.35 -12.02
CA LEU A 180 3.96 4.96 -12.07
C LEU A 180 5.36 4.87 -12.69
N GLU A 181 5.63 5.60 -13.77
CA GLU A 181 6.96 5.63 -14.39
C GLU A 181 8.02 6.20 -13.45
N ARG A 182 7.72 7.28 -12.74
CA ARG A 182 8.61 7.87 -11.72
C ARG A 182 8.83 6.91 -10.56
N ALA A 183 7.78 6.23 -10.11
CA ALA A 183 7.89 5.22 -9.06
C ALA A 183 8.76 4.03 -9.51
N TYR A 184 8.68 3.61 -10.78
CA TYR A 184 9.53 2.54 -11.30
C TYR A 184 11.00 2.92 -11.30
N LYS A 185 11.33 4.19 -11.56
CA LYS A 185 12.71 4.67 -11.43
C LYS A 185 13.24 4.46 -10.01
N VAL A 186 12.48 4.83 -8.98
CA VAL A 186 12.83 4.58 -7.57
C VAL A 186 12.92 3.08 -7.28
N LEU A 187 11.86 2.32 -7.58
CA LEU A 187 11.79 0.88 -7.28
C LEU A 187 12.82 0.05 -8.05
N SER A 188 13.32 0.53 -9.19
CA SER A 188 14.39 -0.15 -9.94
C SER A 188 15.73 -0.19 -9.20
N THR A 189 15.91 0.66 -8.20
CA THR A 189 17.11 0.72 -7.35
C THR A 189 17.05 -0.24 -6.16
N PHE A 190 15.93 -0.96 -6.03
CA PHE A 190 15.64 -1.83 -4.90
C PHE A 190 16.74 -2.86 -4.65
N GLN A 191 17.19 -2.91 -3.41
CA GLN A 191 18.16 -3.89 -2.93
C GLN A 191 17.74 -4.44 -1.57
N VAL A 192 17.97 -5.74 -1.38
CA VAL A 192 17.92 -6.37 -0.06
C VAL A 192 19.29 -6.22 0.58
N MET A 193 19.34 -5.55 1.73
CA MET A 193 20.55 -5.42 2.54
C MET A 193 20.64 -6.57 3.53
N THR A 194 21.79 -7.24 3.52
CA THR A 194 22.22 -8.12 4.61
C THR A 194 22.93 -7.29 5.69
N PRO A 195 22.91 -7.73 6.96
CA PRO A 195 23.62 -7.08 8.05
C PRO A 195 25.13 -6.97 7.81
#